data_AF-A0A553HWL3-F1
#
_entry.id   AF-A0A553HWL3-F1
#
_cell.length_a   1.000
_cell.length_b   1.000
_cell.length_c   1.000
_cell.angle_alpha   90.00
_cell.angle_beta   90.00
_cell.angle_gamma   90.00
#
_symmetry.space_group_name_H-M   'P 1'
#
loop_
_entity.id
_entity.type
_entity.pdbx_description
1 polymer ?
#
loop_
_entity_poly.entity_id
_entity_poly.type
_entity_poly.pdbx_seq_one_letter_code
_entity_poly.pdbx_strand_id
1 'polypeptide(L)'
;MLPRIRTIELNWLNTNKICHHSLLRQIKDTLGWQDRILRPRLSFVLDPPGYDLYHAIWVEKEVHEFLYEGGVNPFRNRRGPVPGGVGIVIDVCCREIQ
;
A
#
# COMPACT_ATOMS: atom_id res chain seq x y z
N MET A 1 20.18 18.12 -12.94
CA MET A 1 19.00 18.01 -12.05
C MET A 1 18.59 16.54 -12.03
N LEU A 2 18.65 15.86 -10.89
CA LEU A 2 18.15 14.49 -10.79
C LEU A 2 16.61 14.52 -10.68
N PRO A 3 15.89 13.61 -11.34
CA PRO A 3 14.43 13.57 -11.29
C PRO A 3 13.96 13.41 -9.84
N ARG A 4 13.02 14.26 -9.42
CA ARG A 4 12.50 14.32 -8.05
C ARG A 4 11.18 13.56 -7.99
N ILE A 5 11.21 12.34 -7.48
CA ILE A 5 10.03 11.49 -7.36
C ILE A 5 9.07 12.10 -6.33
N ARG A 6 7.85 12.45 -6.76
CA ARG A 6 6.80 13.04 -5.91
C ARG A 6 5.74 12.02 -5.48
N THR A 7 5.45 11.06 -6.35
CA THR A 7 4.46 10.01 -6.13
C THR A 7 4.99 8.70 -6.70
N ILE A 8 4.80 7.61 -5.96
CA ILE A 8 5.00 6.25 -6.47
C ILE A 8 3.68 5.52 -6.28
N GLU A 9 2.99 5.24 -7.38
CA GLU A 9 1.77 4.42 -7.37
C GLU A 9 2.15 2.99 -7.72
N LEU A 10 1.94 2.07 -6.77
CA LEU A 10 2.14 0.64 -6.98
C LEU A 10 0.76 -0.01 -7.13
N ASN A 11 0.21 0.08 -8.34
CA ASN A 11 -1.05 -0.57 -8.66
C ASN A 11 -0.79 -2.04 -9.01
N TRP A 12 -1.52 -2.94 -8.34
CA TRP A 12 -1.68 -4.33 -8.76
C TRP A 12 -0.35 -5.11 -8.83
N LEU A 13 0.53 -4.89 -7.85
CA LEU A 13 1.68 -5.78 -7.68
C LEU A 13 1.16 -7.18 -7.40
N ASN A 14 1.39 -8.11 -8.33
CA ASN A 14 1.10 -9.53 -8.12
C ASN A 14 2.01 -10.04 -6.99
N THR A 15 1.44 -10.03 -5.78
CA THR A 15 2.16 -10.27 -4.53
C THR A 15 2.24 -11.72 -4.13
N ASN A 16 1.87 -12.63 -5.04
CA ASN A 16 2.03 -14.08 -4.85
C ASN A 16 3.47 -14.48 -4.48
N LYS A 17 4.46 -13.59 -4.66
CA LYS A 17 5.84 -13.76 -4.19
C LYS A 17 6.37 -12.64 -3.27
N ILE A 18 5.63 -11.55 -3.05
CA ILE A 18 6.13 -10.36 -2.33
C ILE A 18 5.31 -10.14 -1.06
N CYS A 19 5.96 -10.27 0.10
CA CYS A 19 5.34 -9.94 1.38
C CYS A 19 5.23 -8.41 1.55
N HIS A 20 4.01 -7.86 1.44
CA HIS A 20 3.72 -6.43 1.61
C HIS A 20 4.30 -5.85 2.90
N HIS A 21 4.27 -6.60 4.01
CA HIS A 21 4.89 -6.22 5.26
C HIS A 21 6.39 -5.92 5.11
N SER A 22 7.13 -6.84 4.49
CA SER A 22 8.58 -6.71 4.28
C SER A 22 8.91 -5.65 3.25
N LEU A 23 8.09 -5.48 2.22
CA LEU A 23 8.25 -4.41 1.23
C LEU A 23 8.12 -3.05 1.91
N LEU A 24 7.05 -2.83 2.66
CA LEU A 24 6.80 -1.54 3.30
C LEU A 24 7.89 -1.19 4.34
N ARG A 25 8.38 -2.21 5.06
CA ARG A 25 9.50 -2.05 5.99
C ARG A 25 10.80 -1.67 5.27
N GLN A 26 11.11 -2.28 4.13
CA GLN A 26 12.30 -1.92 3.34
C GLN A 26 12.18 -0.50 2.75
N ILE A 27 10.99 -0.08 2.33
CA ILE A 27 10.77 1.30 1.88
C ILE A 27 11.03 2.28 3.04
N LYS A 28 10.51 1.98 4.23
CA LYS A 28 10.74 2.80 5.42
C LYS A 28 12.22 2.86 5.82
N ASP A 29 12.81 1.69 6.07
CA ASP A 29 14.10 1.54 6.74
C ASP A 29 15.27 1.63 5.74
N THR A 30 15.19 0.89 4.61
CA THR A 30 16.30 0.80 3.64
C THR A 30 16.36 2.02 2.72
N LEU A 31 15.21 2.51 2.24
CA LEU A 31 15.19 3.73 1.41
C LEU A 31 15.16 5.02 2.26
N GLY A 32 15.15 4.87 3.58
CA GLY A 32 15.18 5.95 4.57
C GLY A 32 13.98 6.89 4.49
N TRP A 33 12.80 6.39 4.09
CA TRP A 33 11.64 7.26 3.85
C TRP A 33 11.17 7.98 5.11
N GLN A 34 11.32 7.36 6.28
CA GLN A 34 10.93 7.95 7.57
C GLN A 34 11.60 9.32 7.83
N ASP A 35 12.83 9.49 7.35
CA ASP A 35 13.66 10.68 7.62
C ASP A 35 13.66 11.68 6.46
N ARG A 36 12.91 11.40 5.38
CA ARG A 36 12.91 12.29 4.21
C ARG A 36 12.14 13.58 4.49
N ILE A 37 12.76 14.70 4.12
CA ILE A 37 12.11 16.03 4.11
C ILE A 37 10.94 16.04 3.12
N LEU A 38 11.13 15.43 1.94
CA LEU A 38 10.04 15.16 1.01
C LEU A 38 9.47 13.79 1.27
N ARG A 39 8.15 13.71 1.45
CA ARG A 39 7.44 12.48 1.79
C ARG A 39 6.60 12.02 0.58
N PRO A 40 7.16 11.20 -0.34
CA PRO A 40 6.39 10.66 -1.44
C PRO A 40 5.13 9.93 -0.98
N ARG A 41 4.05 10.05 -1.74
CA ARG A 41 2.86 9.23 -1.54
C ARG A 41 3.08 7.83 -2.09
N LEU A 42 2.64 6.84 -1.33
CA LEU A 42 2.64 5.42 -1.68
C LEU A 42 1.25 4.86 -1.40
N SER A 43 0.59 4.37 -2.45
CA SER A 43 -0.77 3.86 -2.38
C SER A 43 -0.76 2.35 -2.66
N PHE A 44 -1.46 1.59 -1.83
CA PHE A 44 -1.73 0.17 -2.05
C PHE A 44 -3.23 -0.03 -2.23
N VAL A 45 -3.58 -0.76 -3.29
CA VAL A 45 -4.93 -1.21 -3.59
C VAL A 45 -4.89 -2.73 -3.53
N LEU A 46 -5.73 -3.30 -2.67
CA LEU A 46 -5.77 -4.73 -2.38
C LEU A 46 -7.13 -5.30 -2.78
N ASP A 47 -7.13 -6.54 -3.25
CA ASP A 47 -8.38 -7.27 -3.41
C ASP A 47 -8.96 -7.62 -2.03
N PRO A 48 -10.27 -7.45 -1.82
CA PRO A 48 -10.92 -7.84 -0.60
C PRO A 48 -10.90 -9.36 -0.42
N PRO A 49 -10.97 -9.86 0.82
CA PRO A 49 -11.12 -11.29 1.06
C PRO A 49 -12.43 -11.80 0.47
N GLY A 50 -12.34 -12.65 -0.56
CA GLY A 50 -13.49 -13.17 -1.30
C GLY A 50 -13.40 -12.80 -2.78
N TYR A 51 -14.13 -13.50 -3.64
CA TYR A 51 -14.10 -13.28 -5.09
C TYR A 51 -14.86 -12.03 -5.55
N ASP A 52 -14.95 -10.99 -4.72
CA ASP A 52 -15.62 -9.75 -5.07
C ASP A 52 -14.71 -8.86 -5.93
N LEU A 53 -14.77 -9.09 -7.24
CA LEU A 53 -14.01 -8.33 -8.25
C LEU A 53 -14.41 -6.85 -8.36
N TYR A 54 -15.47 -6.44 -7.67
CA TYR A 54 -16.05 -5.09 -7.76
C TYR A 54 -15.63 -4.17 -6.62
N HIS A 55 -14.92 -4.69 -5.62
CA HIS A 55 -14.49 -3.92 -4.46
C HIS A 55 -12.97 -4.00 -4.33
N ALA A 56 -12.37 -2.95 -3.79
CA ALA A 56 -10.95 -2.93 -3.43
C ALA A 56 -10.77 -2.26 -2.07
N ILE A 57 -9.69 -2.62 -1.37
CA ILE A 57 -9.31 -2.00 -0.11
C ILE A 57 -8.14 -1.06 -0.36
N TRP A 58 -8.36 0.22 -0.08
CA TRP A 58 -7.36 1.27 -0.21
C TRP A 58 -6.80 1.64 1.17
N VAL A 59 -5.49 1.47 1.38
CA VAL A 59 -4.81 1.63 2.70
C VAL A 59 -3.77 2.75 2.70
N GLU A 60 -3.97 3.78 1.89
CA GLU A 60 -2.99 4.87 1.74
C GLU A 60 -2.74 5.63 3.04
N LYS A 61 -3.78 5.90 3.82
CA LYS A 61 -3.66 6.62 5.10
C LYS A 61 -2.76 5.85 6.06
N GLU A 62 -3.02 4.56 6.25
CA GLU A 62 -2.28 3.72 7.18
C GLU A 62 -0.84 3.48 6.71
N VAL A 63 -0.63 3.43 5.39
CA VAL A 63 0.71 3.41 4.79
C VAL A 63 1.46 4.71 5.07
N HIS A 64 0.82 5.86 4.93
CA HIS A 64 1.42 7.16 5.23
C HIS A 64 1.83 7.26 6.71
N GLU A 65 0.91 6.91 7.61
CA GLU A 65 1.15 6.91 9.05
C GLU A 65 2.33 6.01 9.42
N PHE A 66 2.39 4.79 8.87
CA PHE A 66 3.50 3.87 9.11
C PHE A 66 4.85 4.42 8.63
N LEU A 67 4.88 5.00 7.43
CA LEU A 67 6.10 5.49 6.80
C LEU A 67 6.65 6.73 7.50
N TYR A 68 5.79 7.66 7.94
CA TYR A 68 6.22 9.02 8.30
C TYR A 68 5.83 9.47 9.70
N GLU A 69 4.88 8.81 10.35
CA GLU A 69 4.27 9.29 11.61
C GLU A 69 4.39 8.28 12.77
N GLY A 70 5.10 7.17 12.56
CA GLY A 70 5.27 6.13 13.58
C GLY A 70 4.07 5.21 13.74
N GLY A 71 3.14 5.20 12.78
CA GLY A 71 1.98 4.32 12.74
C GLY A 71 2.35 2.83 12.64
N VAL A 72 1.34 1.97 12.79
CA VAL A 72 1.49 0.51 12.71
C VAL A 72 1.49 0.06 11.25
N ASN A 73 2.33 -0.93 10.91
CA ASN A 73 2.33 -1.50 9.56
C ASN A 73 0.95 -2.13 9.26
N PRO A 74 0.22 -1.68 8.22
CA PRO A 74 -1.11 -2.21 7.90
C PRO A 74 -1.08 -3.70 7.55
N PHE A 75 0.07 -4.22 7.11
CA PHE A 75 0.28 -5.62 6.75
C PHE A 75 0.90 -6.46 7.88
N ARG A 76 0.79 -6.04 9.15
CA ARG A 76 1.38 -6.77 10.31
C ARG A 76 1.01 -8.25 10.38
N ASN A 77 -0.16 -8.62 9.86
CA ASN A 77 -0.60 -10.01 9.76
C ASN A 77 -0.01 -10.63 8.47
N ARG A 78 1.14 -11.28 8.61
CA ARG A 78 1.93 -11.87 7.49
C ARG A 78 1.18 -12.90 6.61
N ARG A 79 -0.03 -13.32 6.98
CA ARG A 79 -0.77 -14.43 6.38
C ARG A 79 -2.11 -14.04 5.75
N GLY A 80 -2.50 -12.77 5.74
CA GLY A 80 -3.84 -12.40 5.27
C GLY A 80 -3.96 -10.96 4.81
N PRO A 81 -5.15 -10.58 4.31
CA PRO A 81 -5.48 -9.19 4.02
C PRO A 81 -5.31 -8.32 5.26
N VAL A 82 -5.30 -6.99 5.05
CA VAL A 82 -5.21 -6.02 6.14
C VAL A 82 -6.25 -6.30 7.24
N PRO A 83 -5.94 -6.03 8.52
CA PRO A 83 -6.86 -6.28 9.63
C PRO A 83 -8.23 -5.61 9.41
N GLY A 84 -9.30 -6.19 9.94
CA GLY A 84 -10.62 -5.55 9.91
C GLY A 84 -10.58 -4.14 10.52
N GLY A 85 -11.21 -3.17 9.84
CA GLY A 85 -11.19 -1.76 10.22
C GLY A 85 -9.97 -0.97 9.72
N VAL A 86 -9.13 -1.55 8.86
CA VAL A 86 -7.99 -0.89 8.21
C VAL A 86 -8.31 -0.66 6.73
N GLY A 87 -8.09 0.57 6.26
CA GLY A 87 -8.36 0.99 4.89
C GLY A 87 -9.80 1.38 4.63
N ILE A 88 -10.03 1.84 3.40
CA ILE A 88 -11.33 2.24 2.86
C ILE A 88 -11.71 1.24 1.78
N VAL A 89 -12.92 0.69 1.86
CA VAL A 89 -13.50 -0.11 0.76
C VAL A 89 -13.98 0.85 -0.32
N ILE A 90 -13.52 0.64 -1.54
CA ILE A 90 -13.91 1.41 -2.71
C ILE A 90 -14.51 0.48 -3.76
N ASP A 91 -15.52 0.97 -4.47
CA ASP A 91 -16.04 0.30 -5.64
C ASP A 91 -15.06 0.49 -6.81
N VAL A 92 -14.67 -0.60 -7.44
CA VAL A 92 -13.86 -0.60 -8.67
C VAL A 92 -14.74 -1.06 -9.82
N CYS A 93 -15.02 -0.14 -10.75
CA CYS A 93 -15.58 -0.52 -12.03
C CYS A 93 -14.57 -1.40 -12.77
N CYS A 94 -14.94 -2.65 -13.04
CA CYS A 94 -14.26 -3.46 -14.06
C CYS A 94 -14.40 -2.71 -15.40
N ARG A 95 -13.45 -1.85 -15.75
CA ARG A 95 -13.27 -1.51 -17.17
C ARG A 95 -12.74 -2.78 -17.81
N GLU A 96 -13.64 -3.43 -18.55
CA GLU A 96 -13.30 -4.44 -19.54
C GLU A 96 -12.06 -3.96 -20.29
N ILE A 97 -11.00 -4.75 -20.23
CA ILE A 97 -9.89 -4.62 -21.15
C ILE A 97 -10.47 -5.04 -22.51
N GLN A 98 -10.87 -4.05 -23.32
CA GLN A 98 -11.04 -4.22 -24.76
C GLN A 98 -9.69 -4.21 -25.45
#